data_AF-A0A0C1QR14-F1
#
_entry.id   AF-A0A0C1QR14-F1
#
_cell.length_a   1.000
_cell.length_b   1.000
_cell.length_c   1.000
_cell.angle_alpha   90.00
_cell.angle_beta   90.00
_cell.angle_gamma   90.00
#
_symmetry.space_group_name_H-M   'P 1'
#
loop_
_entity.id
_entity.type
_entity.pdbx_description
1 polymer ?
#
loop_
_entity_poly.entity_id
_entity_poly.type
_entity_poly.pdbx_seq_one_letter_code
_entity_poly.pdbx_strand_id
1 'polypeptide(L)'
;MTLSMARPRKQREEVQTTFRVDPVVKRAIEQTAEVATRSVNNHIEYLIKLGLLAFAGIDPNSLSQAQIAAKFEEIYGDKENKS
;
A
#
# COMPACT_ATOMS: atom_id res chain seq x y z
N MET A 1 32.93 -20.49 18.22
CA MET A 1 31.97 -19.36 18.25
C MET A 1 31.74 -18.89 16.82
N THR A 2 30.64 -19.32 16.20
CA THR A 2 30.29 -18.93 14.83
C THR A 2 29.48 -17.64 14.87
N LEU A 3 30.13 -16.53 14.51
CA LEU A 3 29.48 -15.25 14.29
C LEU A 3 28.54 -15.36 13.08
N SER A 4 27.24 -15.35 13.33
CA SER A 4 26.21 -15.31 12.30
C SER A 4 26.31 -13.98 11.54
N MET A 5 26.77 -14.03 10.29
CA MET A 5 26.70 -12.89 9.37
C MET A 5 25.23 -12.63 9.04
N ALA A 6 24.65 -11.59 9.64
CA ALA A 6 23.36 -11.06 9.25
C ALA A 6 23.45 -10.56 7.80
N ARG A 7 22.65 -11.12 6.89
CA ARG A 7 22.58 -10.67 5.50
C ARG A 7 22.09 -9.21 5.47
N PRO A 8 22.69 -8.33 4.65
CA PRO A 8 22.20 -6.97 4.49
C PRO A 8 20.77 -7.01 3.92
N ARG A 9 19.82 -6.39 4.64
CA ARG A 9 18.47 -6.16 4.13
C ARG A 9 18.58 -5.30 2.88
N LYS A 10 18.22 -5.86 1.72
CA LYS A 10 18.07 -5.11 0.46
C LYS A 10 17.18 -3.90 0.78
N GLN A 11 17.73 -2.68 0.72
CA GLN A 11 16.92 -1.47 0.79
C GLN A 11 16.00 -1.50 -0.43
N ARG A 12 14.69 -1.51 -0.18
CA ARG A 12 13.68 -1.40 -1.23
C ARG A 12 13.86 0.01 -1.82
N GLU A 13 14.14 0.10 -3.12
CA GLU A 13 14.17 1.42 -3.78
C GLU A 13 12.75 2.00 -3.73
N GLU A 14 12.58 3.08 -2.98
CA GLU A 14 11.30 3.80 -2.95
C GLU A 14 11.15 4.56 -4.28
N VAL A 15 10.27 4.06 -5.15
CA VAL A 15 9.90 4.76 -6.38
C VAL A 15 8.95 5.90 -6.04
N GLN A 16 9.41 7.14 -6.18
CA GLN A 16 8.57 8.31 -6.01
C GLN A 16 7.82 8.61 -7.32
N THR A 17 6.49 8.65 -7.26
CA THR A 17 5.62 9.04 -8.38
C THR A 17 4.66 10.14 -7.94
N THR A 18 4.52 11.19 -8.75
CA THR A 18 3.63 12.33 -8.48
C THR A 18 2.36 12.23 -9.31
N PHE A 19 1.20 12.21 -8.65
CA PHE A 19 -0.11 12.23 -9.31
C PHE A 19 -0.78 13.60 -9.13
N ARG A 20 -1.42 14.09 -10.19
CA ARG A 20 -2.32 15.25 -10.10
C ARG A 20 -3.73 14.75 -9.82
N VAL A 21 -4.31 15.22 -8.73
CA VAL A 21 -5.68 14.89 -8.31
C VAL A 21 -6.52 16.17 -8.21
N ASP A 22 -7.82 16.03 -8.39
CA ASP A 22 -8.77 17.13 -8.22
C ASP A 22 -8.63 17.73 -6.80
N PRO A 23 -8.66 19.07 -6.63
CA PRO A 23 -8.53 19.71 -5.32
C PRO A 23 -9.56 19.24 -4.29
N VAL A 24 -10.79 18.94 -4.70
CA VAL A 24 -11.84 18.43 -3.81
C VAL A 24 -11.48 17.04 -3.31
N VAL A 25 -11.02 16.17 -4.21
CA VAL A 25 -10.57 14.81 -3.88
C VAL A 25 -9.36 14.86 -2.95
N LYS A 26 -8.39 15.74 -3.22
CA LYS A 26 -7.22 15.93 -2.37
C LYS A 26 -7.62 16.29 -0.92
N ARG A 27 -8.51 17.27 -0.76
CA ARG A 27 -8.99 17.68 0.57
C ARG A 27 -9.71 16.55 1.30
N ALA A 28 -10.53 15.78 0.59
CA ALA A 28 -11.22 14.63 1.18
C ALA A 28 -10.23 13.59 1.69
N ILE A 29 -9.18 13.27 0.92
CA ILE A 29 -8.12 12.33 1.32
C ILE A 29 -7.36 12.85 2.54
N GLU A 30 -7.02 14.15 2.59
CA GLU A 30 -6.33 14.76 3.73
C GLU A 30 -7.17 14.66 5.01
N GLN A 31 -8.47 14.96 4.93
CA GLN A 31 -9.39 14.85 6.05
C GLN A 31 -9.55 13.41 6.55
N THR A 32 -9.72 12.44 5.65
CA THR A 32 -9.88 11.04 6.05
C THR A 32 -8.57 10.44 6.57
N ALA A 33 -7.42 10.89 6.09
CA ALA A 33 -6.11 10.52 6.63
C ALA A 33 -5.94 11.01 8.07
N GLU A 34 -6.36 12.24 8.37
CA GLU A 34 -6.34 12.80 9.73
C GLU A 34 -7.22 11.99 10.68
N VAL A 35 -8.48 11.71 10.29
CA VAL A 35 -9.41 10.88 11.07
C VAL A 35 -8.85 9.46 11.28
N ALA A 36 -8.17 8.90 10.28
CA ALA A 36 -7.54 7.59 10.38
C ALA A 36 -6.20 7.59 11.14
N THR A 37 -5.70 8.75 11.59
CA THR A 37 -4.39 8.92 12.24
C THR A 37 -3.23 8.37 11.41
N ARG A 38 -3.25 8.60 10.08
CA ARG A 38 -2.24 8.13 9.13
C ARG A 38 -1.61 9.30 8.36
N SER A 39 -0.41 9.10 7.84
CA SER A 39 0.13 10.02 6.83
C SER A 39 -0.73 9.98 5.57
N VAL A 40 -0.82 11.12 4.86
CA VAL A 40 -1.57 11.23 3.61
C VAL A 40 -1.08 10.19 2.59
N ASN A 41 0.24 9.99 2.46
CA ASN A 41 0.80 9.01 1.54
C ASN A 41 0.38 7.57 1.88
N ASN A 42 0.47 7.18 3.16
CA ASN A 42 0.05 5.84 3.58
C ASN A 42 -1.47 5.64 3.41
N HIS A 43 -2.25 6.71 3.58
CA HIS A 43 -3.69 6.68 3.35
C HIS A 43 -4.03 6.54 1.86
N ILE A 44 -3.32 7.27 0.98
CA ILE A 44 -3.46 7.12 -0.47
C ILE A 44 -3.13 5.69 -0.89
N GLU A 45 -2.00 5.14 -0.44
CA GLU A 45 -1.62 3.76 -0.74
C GLU A 45 -2.71 2.77 -0.28
N TYR A 46 -3.25 2.96 0.92
CA TYR A 46 -4.35 2.16 1.43
C TYR A 46 -5.60 2.24 0.54
N LEU A 47 -6.03 3.45 0.16
CA LEU A 47 -7.20 3.66 -0.72
C LEU A 47 -6.99 3.02 -2.10
N ILE A 48 -5.78 3.10 -2.66
CA ILE A 48 -5.44 2.43 -3.92
C ILE A 48 -5.57 0.91 -3.79
N LYS A 49 -5.04 0.33 -2.70
CA LYS A 49 -5.19 -1.11 -2.42
C LYS A 49 -6.67 -1.51 -2.32
N LEU A 50 -7.48 -0.72 -1.62
CA LEU A 50 -8.92 -0.97 -1.52
C LEU A 50 -9.60 -0.98 -2.89
N GLY A 51 -9.33 0.06 -3.71
CA GLY A 51 -9.91 0.17 -5.05
C GLY A 51 -9.53 -1.01 -5.93
N LEU A 52 -8.27 -1.41 -5.93
CA LEU A 52 -7.78 -2.54 -6.73
C LEU A 52 -8.40 -3.89 -6.28
N LEU A 53 -8.54 -4.12 -4.96
CA LEU A 53 -9.23 -5.30 -4.45
C LEU A 53 -10.72 -5.33 -4.84
N ALA A 54 -11.40 -4.18 -4.76
CA ALA A 54 -12.79 -4.06 -5.19
C ALA A 54 -12.95 -4.36 -6.69
N PHE A 55 -12.03 -3.87 -7.53
CA PHE A 55 -11.98 -4.23 -8.96
C PHE A 55 -11.72 -5.73 -9.20
N ALA A 56 -10.99 -6.40 -8.30
CA ALA A 56 -10.79 -7.85 -8.34
C ALA A 56 -12.00 -8.66 -7.81
N GLY A 57 -13.11 -7.99 -7.44
CA GLY A 57 -14.31 -8.63 -6.91
C GLY A 57 -14.22 -9.04 -5.43
N ILE A 58 -13.23 -8.51 -4.71
CA ILE A 58 -13.05 -8.77 -3.27
C ILE A 58 -13.63 -7.59 -2.50
N ASP A 59 -14.59 -7.84 -1.61
CA ASP A 59 -15.16 -6.79 -0.77
C ASP A 59 -14.16 -6.35 0.32
N PRO A 60 -13.59 -5.14 0.24
CA PRO A 60 -12.61 -4.67 1.21
C PRO A 60 -13.20 -4.44 2.60
N ASN A 61 -14.51 -4.21 2.73
CA ASN A 61 -15.15 -3.94 4.03
C ASN A 61 -15.22 -5.19 4.92
N SER A 62 -15.06 -6.37 4.31
CA SER A 62 -15.01 -7.65 5.01
C SER A 62 -13.63 -7.98 5.59
N LEU A 63 -12.62 -7.15 5.31
CA LEU A 63 -11.21 -7.42 5.62
C LEU A 63 -10.64 -6.40 6.60
N SER A 64 -9.81 -6.87 7.52
CA SER A 64 -8.96 -6.00 8.33
C SER A 64 -7.84 -5.38 7.49
N GLN A 65 -7.23 -4.30 7.98
CA GLN A 65 -6.12 -3.62 7.30
C GLN A 65 -4.94 -4.56 6.97
N ALA A 66 -4.60 -5.49 7.88
CA ALA A 66 -3.55 -6.48 7.66
C ALA A 66 -3.93 -7.48 6.56
N GLN A 67 -5.21 -7.89 6.52
CA GLN A 67 -5.72 -8.79 5.48
C GLN A 67 -5.77 -8.12 4.10
N ILE A 68 -6.11 -6.83 4.05
CA ILE A 68 -6.04 -6.03 2.81
C ILE A 68 -4.63 -6.04 2.25
N ALA A 69 -3.62 -5.78 3.09
CA ALA A 69 -2.22 -5.80 2.65
C ALA A 69 -1.81 -7.20 2.15
N ALA A 70 -2.15 -8.26 2.89
CA ALA A 70 -1.83 -9.63 2.50
C ALA A 70 -2.51 -10.02 1.18
N LYS A 71 -3.81 -9.72 1.02
CA LYS A 71 -4.58 -10.00 -0.19
C LYS A 71 -4.08 -9.20 -1.39
N PHE A 72 -3.68 -7.96 -1.17
CA PHE A 72 -3.10 -7.14 -2.21
C PHE A 72 -1.78 -7.73 -2.73
N GLU A 73 -0.87 -8.12 -1.84
CA GLU A 73 0.40 -8.75 -2.21
C GLU A 73 0.18 -10.14 -2.85
N GLU A 74 -0.82 -10.91 -2.44
CA GLU A 74 -1.18 -12.18 -3.08
C GLU A 74 -1.55 -12.03 -4.58
N ILE A 75 -2.25 -10.94 -4.92
CA ILE A 75 -2.76 -10.72 -6.28
C ILE A 75 -1.77 -9.93 -7.14
N TYR A 76 -1.10 -8.93 -6.56
CA TYR A 76 -0.29 -7.96 -7.29
C TYR A 76 1.19 -7.95 -6.87
N GLY A 77 1.56 -8.68 -5.82
CA GLY A 77 2.91 -8.66 -5.23
C GLY A 77 3.99 -9.38 -6.05
N ASP A 78 3.64 -10.07 -7.14
CA ASP A 78 4.60 -10.75 -8.00
C ASP A 78 4.47 -10.36 -9.48
N LYS A 79 5.23 -9.32 -9.88
CA LYS A 79 5.64 -9.07 -11.27
C LYS A 79 7.12 -8.70 -11.45
N GLU A 80 7.94 -8.64 -10.39
CA GLU A 80 9.37 -8.22 -10.50
C GLU A 80 10.41 -9.34 -10.44
N ASN A 81 10.04 -10.63 -10.37
CA ASN A 81 11.00 -11.75 -10.28
C ASN A 81 11.01 -12.71 -11.49
N LYS A 82 10.50 -12.28 -12.65
CA LYS A 82 10.63 -13.02 -13.92
C LYS A 82 11.10 -12.11 -15.06
N SER A 83 12.34 -11.67 -15.01
CA SER A 83 13.10 -11.21 -16.18
C SER A 83 14.59 -11.42 -15.94
#